data_AF-A0A357CZ12-F1
#
_entry.id   AF-A0A357CZ12-F1
#
_cell.length_a   1.000
_cell.length_b   1.000
_cell.length_c   1.000
_cell.angle_alpha   90.00
_cell.angle_beta   90.00
_cell.angle_gamma   90.00
#
_symmetry.space_group_name_H-M   'P 1'
#
loop_
_entity.id
_entity.type
_entity.pdbx_description
1 polymer ?
#
loop_
_entity_poly.entity_id
_entity_poly.type
_entity_poly.pdbx_seq_one_letter_code
_entity_poly.pdbx_strand_id
1 'polypeptide(L)'
;QNYFRMYRKLSGMTGTALTEEPEFREIYSLDVVEIPTNKPMIRRDNNDLVYRNLEGKYRAIVNQIKDCHAKGQPVLVGTISIEKSEFLSRLLDKEGIKHNVLNAKFHEKEAEIV
;
A
#
# COMPACT_ATOMS: atom_id res chain seq x y z
N GLN A 1 -2.66 -13.82 -19.98
CA GLN A 1 -3.59 -14.88 -19.52
C GLN A 1 -3.22 -16.25 -20.11
N ASN A 2 -3.17 -16.46 -21.44
CA ASN A 2 -2.92 -17.81 -22.01
C ASN A 2 -1.56 -18.46 -21.72
N TYR A 3 -0.50 -17.68 -21.52
CA TYR A 3 0.85 -18.21 -21.27
C TYR A 3 0.91 -19.15 -20.05
N PHE A 4 0.29 -18.77 -18.93
CA PHE A 4 0.30 -19.59 -17.71
C PHE A 4 -0.54 -20.87 -17.81
N ARG A 5 -1.49 -20.93 -18.75
CA ARG A 5 -2.30 -22.14 -19.00
C ARG A 5 -1.53 -23.25 -19.69
N MET A 6 -0.36 -22.94 -20.27
CA MET A 6 0.50 -23.93 -20.91
C MET A 6 1.26 -24.81 -19.90
N TYR A 7 1.33 -24.41 -18.64
CA TYR A 7 2.00 -25.18 -17.61
C TYR A 7 1.14 -26.38 -17.20
N ARG A 8 1.76 -27.56 -17.14
CA ARG A 8 1.09 -28.79 -16.67
C ARG A 8 0.58 -28.66 -15.23
N LYS A 9 1.27 -27.86 -14.40
CA LYS A 9 0.87 -27.55 -13.02
C LYS A 9 1.05 -26.06 -12.80
N LEU A 10 0.02 -25.41 -12.27
CA LEU A 10 0.02 -24.00 -11.91
C LEU A 10 -0.38 -23.86 -10.45
N SER A 11 0.31 -22.99 -9.72
CA SER A 11 0.03 -22.65 -8.33
C SER A 11 0.57 -21.25 -8.04
N GLY A 12 0.02 -20.56 -7.06
CA GLY A 12 0.46 -19.23 -6.65
C GLY A 12 0.22 -18.97 -5.17
N MET A 13 0.80 -17.88 -4.65
CA MET A 13 0.60 -17.42 -3.28
C MET A 13 0.40 -15.90 -3.29
N THR A 14 -0.54 -15.42 -2.49
CA THR A 14 -0.82 -13.98 -2.31
C THR A 14 -1.60 -13.76 -1.01
N GLY A 15 -1.57 -12.54 -0.49
CA GLY A 15 -2.32 -12.16 0.71
C GLY A 15 -3.79 -11.77 0.46
N THR A 16 -4.23 -11.62 -0.80
CA THR A 16 -5.52 -10.97 -1.12
C THR A 16 -6.33 -11.65 -2.23
N ALA A 17 -6.16 -12.96 -2.48
CA ALA A 17 -6.83 -13.63 -3.60
C ALA A 17 -8.31 -13.98 -3.38
N LEU A 18 -8.81 -13.98 -2.15
CA LEU A 18 -10.13 -14.55 -1.84
C LEU A 18 -11.28 -13.85 -2.58
N THR A 19 -11.19 -12.54 -2.79
CA THR A 19 -12.21 -11.79 -3.55
C THR A 19 -12.17 -12.08 -5.05
N GLU A 20 -11.01 -12.46 -5.57
CA GLU A 20 -10.77 -12.73 -6.99
C GLU A 20 -10.87 -14.22 -7.34
N GLU A 21 -11.30 -15.07 -6.38
CA GLU A 21 -11.46 -16.52 -6.59
C GLU A 21 -12.28 -16.87 -7.85
N PRO A 22 -13.43 -16.23 -8.14
CA PRO A 22 -14.20 -16.54 -9.35
C PRO A 22 -13.37 -16.36 -10.63
N GLU A 23 -12.59 -15.29 -10.73
CA GLU A 23 -11.74 -15.02 -11.89
C GLU A 23 -10.58 -16.03 -11.98
N PHE A 24 -9.94 -16.37 -10.85
CA PHE A 24 -8.89 -17.39 -10.81
C PHE A 24 -9.40 -18.76 -11.24
N ARG A 25 -10.61 -19.15 -10.82
CA ARG A 25 -11.22 -20.41 -11.20
C ARG A 25 -11.61 -20.43 -12.68
N GLU A 26 -12.21 -19.35 -13.19
CA GLU A 26 -12.64 -19.27 -14.59
C GLU A 26 -11.46 -19.25 -15.57
N ILE A 27 -10.43 -18.45 -15.30
CA ILE A 27 -9.33 -18.22 -16.25
C ILE A 27 -8.24 -19.30 -16.12
N TYR A 28 -7.95 -19.74 -14.90
CA TYR A 28 -6.80 -20.60 -14.61
C TYR A 28 -7.16 -21.94 -13.95
N SER A 29 -8.45 -22.19 -13.64
CA SER A 29 -8.88 -23.36 -12.88
C SER A 29 -8.12 -23.50 -11.55
N LEU A 30 -7.84 -22.38 -10.90
CA LEU A 30 -7.20 -22.32 -9.60
C LEU A 30 -8.23 -22.07 -8.51
N ASP A 31 -8.22 -22.91 -7.48
CA ASP A 31 -8.94 -22.64 -6.24
C ASP A 31 -8.10 -21.75 -5.32
N VAL A 32 -8.77 -20.88 -4.57
CA VAL A 32 -8.14 -20.04 -3.56
C VAL A 32 -8.40 -20.66 -2.20
N VAL A 33 -7.33 -20.94 -1.46
CA VAL A 33 -7.40 -21.48 -0.10
C VAL A 33 -6.88 -20.45 0.88
N GLU A 34 -7.72 -20.01 1.81
CA GLU A 34 -7.31 -19.12 2.89
C GLU A 34 -6.51 -19.91 3.93
N ILE A 35 -5.31 -19.42 4.23
CA ILE A 35 -4.44 -19.98 5.27
C ILE A 35 -4.50 -19.06 6.50
N PRO A 36 -4.78 -19.58 7.70
CA PRO A 36 -4.84 -18.76 8.90
C PRO A 36 -3.47 -18.14 9.21
N THR A 37 -3.48 -16.96 9.81
CA THR A 37 -2.26 -16.28 10.26
C THR A 37 -1.66 -16.98 11.47
N ASN A 38 -0.32 -16.93 11.58
CA ASN A 38 0.40 -17.54 12.71
C ASN A 38 0.09 -16.89 14.07
N LYS A 39 -0.38 -15.63 14.07
CA LYS A 39 -0.78 -14.88 15.27
C LYS A 39 -2.11 -14.17 15.01
N PRO A 40 -2.96 -13.98 16.04
CA PRO A 40 -4.17 -13.18 15.90
C PRO A 40 -3.87 -11.80 15.32
N MET A 41 -4.64 -11.39 14.32
CA MET A 41 -4.52 -10.09 13.68
C MET A 41 -5.17 -9.03 14.59
N ILE A 42 -4.38 -8.07 15.06
CA ILE A 42 -4.83 -7.00 15.98
C ILE A 42 -4.73 -5.59 15.37
N ARG A 43 -4.44 -5.49 14.07
CA ARG A 43 -4.33 -4.20 13.37
C ARG A 43 -5.71 -3.53 13.36
N ARG A 44 -5.72 -2.23 13.69
CA ARG A 44 -6.94 -1.41 13.63
C ARG A 44 -7.04 -0.75 12.27
N ASP A 45 -8.00 -1.20 11.47
CA ASP A 45 -8.32 -0.59 10.19
C ASP A 45 -9.39 0.48 10.41
N ASN A 46 -8.99 1.74 10.23
CA ASN A 46 -9.90 2.89 10.38
C ASN A 46 -10.66 3.14 9.08
N ASN A 47 -11.86 3.72 9.19
CA ASN A 47 -12.66 4.11 8.03
C ASN A 47 -11.99 5.22 7.21
N ASP A 48 -12.37 5.31 5.94
CA ASP A 48 -11.94 6.37 5.03
C ASP A 48 -12.38 7.76 5.51
N LEU A 49 -11.48 8.74 5.34
CA LEU A 49 -11.77 10.15 5.56
C LEU A 49 -11.90 10.85 4.20
N VAL A 50 -13.11 11.30 3.88
CA VAL A 50 -13.42 11.95 2.59
C VAL A 50 -13.50 13.46 2.79
N TYR A 51 -12.80 14.21 1.93
CA TYR A 51 -12.70 15.66 2.00
C TYR A 51 -13.31 16.33 0.77
N ARG A 52 -13.92 17.49 0.96
CA ARG A 52 -14.57 18.28 -0.10
C ARG A 52 -13.60 18.68 -1.24
N ASN A 53 -12.35 18.96 -0.91
CA ASN A 53 -11.35 19.39 -1.88
C ASN A 53 -9.95 18.82 -1.55
N LEU A 54 -9.04 18.92 -2.52
CA LEU A 54 -7.68 18.39 -2.37
C LEU A 54 -6.86 19.12 -1.32
N GLU A 55 -7.02 20.43 -1.20
CA GLU A 55 -6.27 21.22 -0.22
C GLU A 55 -6.59 20.78 1.22
N GLY A 56 -7.87 20.64 1.54
CA GLY A 56 -8.33 20.13 2.84
C GLY A 56 -7.84 18.72 3.10
N LYS A 57 -7.85 17.85 2.09
CA LYS A 57 -7.29 16.50 2.18
C LYS A 57 -5.80 16.52 2.55
N TYR A 58 -4.98 17.27 1.81
CA TYR A 58 -3.54 17.30 2.06
C TYR A 58 -3.18 17.96 3.39
N ARG A 59 -3.90 19.02 3.78
CA ARG A 59 -3.72 19.63 5.11
C ARG A 59 -4.01 18.64 6.23
N ALA A 60 -5.08 17.86 6.10
CA ALA A 60 -5.42 16.84 7.09
C ALA A 60 -4.38 15.71 7.13
N ILE A 61 -3.90 15.24 5.98
CA ILE A 61 -2.83 14.23 5.89
C ILE A 61 -1.56 14.73 6.59
N VAL A 62 -1.10 15.95 6.27
CA VAL A 62 0.11 16.52 6.87
C VAL A 62 -0.02 16.67 8.39
N ASN A 63 -1.17 17.14 8.88
CA ASN A 63 -1.43 17.25 10.31
C ASN A 63 -1.39 15.87 11.00
N GLN A 64 -2.03 14.86 10.41
CA GLN A 64 -2.01 13.51 10.96
C GLN A 64 -0.60 12.92 11.00
N ILE A 65 0.19 13.12 9.94
CA ILE A 65 1.60 12.70 9.90
C ILE A 65 2.40 13.41 10.99
N LYS A 66 2.20 14.72 11.16
CA LYS A 66 2.86 15.53 12.20
C LYS A 66 2.55 14.99 13.60
N ASP A 67 1.29 14.66 13.87
CA ASP A 67 0.85 14.11 15.16
C ASP A 67 1.45 12.72 15.43
N CYS A 68 1.52 11.85 14.42
CA CYS A 68 2.17 10.55 14.52
C CYS A 68 3.69 10.68 14.71
N HIS A 69 4.34 11.54 13.93
CA HIS A 69 5.78 11.78 13.99
C HIS A 69 6.20 12.37 15.34
N ALA A 70 5.41 13.31 15.90
CA ALA A 70 5.64 13.86 17.23
C ALA A 70 5.59 12.81 18.35
N LYS A 71 4.85 11.70 18.13
CA LYS A 71 4.77 10.55 19.05
C LYS A 71 5.86 9.50 18.79
N GLY A 72 6.69 9.67 17.76
CA GLY A 72 7.67 8.66 17.31
C GLY A 72 7.03 7.45 16.60
N GLN A 73 5.77 7.56 16.17
CA GLN A 73 5.10 6.48 15.44
C GLN A 73 5.56 6.46 13.98
N PRO A 74 6.05 5.32 13.44
CA PRO A 74 6.40 5.22 12.02
C PRO A 74 5.15 5.30 11.15
N VAL A 75 5.28 5.96 9.99
CA VAL A 75 4.17 6.20 9.06
C VAL A 75 4.59 5.83 7.64
N LEU A 76 3.78 5.01 6.98
CA LEU A 76 3.88 4.74 5.54
C LEU A 76 2.75 5.49 4.83
N VAL A 77 3.08 6.28 3.81
CA VAL A 77 2.09 7.02 3.02
C VAL A 77 2.11 6.52 1.57
N GLY A 78 1.00 5.92 1.15
CA GLY A 78 0.80 5.49 -0.23
C GLY A 78 0.21 6.60 -1.10
N THR A 79 0.81 6.83 -2.27
CA THR A 79 0.28 7.69 -3.33
C THR A 79 0.14 6.89 -4.62
N ILE A 80 -0.66 7.42 -5.56
CA ILE A 80 -0.89 6.75 -6.86
C ILE A 80 0.02 7.24 -7.98
N SER A 81 0.83 8.28 -7.75
CA SER A 81 1.72 8.83 -8.77
C SER A 81 2.91 9.55 -8.15
N ILE A 82 4.01 9.63 -8.90
CA ILE A 82 5.24 10.31 -8.47
C ILE A 82 4.96 11.78 -8.20
N GLU A 83 4.16 12.47 -9.02
CA GLU A 83 3.87 13.89 -8.83
C GLU A 83 3.16 14.17 -7.51
N LYS A 84 2.28 13.26 -7.07
CA LYS A 84 1.60 13.37 -5.78
C LYS A 84 2.55 13.10 -4.62
N SER A 85 3.49 12.16 -4.77
CA SER A 85 4.56 11.94 -3.79
C SER A 85 5.41 13.18 -3.60
N GLU A 86 5.91 13.76 -4.71
CA GLU A 86 6.72 14.98 -4.69
C GLU A 86 5.96 16.18 -4.13
N PHE A 87 4.67 16.30 -4.45
CA PHE A 87 3.83 17.35 -3.88
C PHE A 87 3.70 17.23 -2.36
N LEU A 88 3.41 16.02 -1.86
CA LEU A 88 3.31 15.79 -0.42
C LEU A 88 4.66 15.96 0.28
N SER A 89 5.74 15.48 -0.33
CA SER A 89 7.11 15.64 0.17
C SER A 89 7.44 17.11 0.42
N ARG A 90 7.16 18.00 -0.54
CA ARG A 90 7.32 19.44 -0.36
C ARG A 90 6.48 20.04 0.78
N LEU A 91 5.30 19.47 1.07
CA LEU A 91 4.49 19.93 2.20
C LEU A 91 5.10 19.49 3.54
N LEU A 92 5.64 18.27 3.60
CA LEU A 92 6.32 17.75 4.78
C LEU A 92 7.64 18.48 5.06
N ASP A 93 8.40 18.82 4.01
CA ASP A 93 9.63 19.61 4.13
C ASP A 93 9.37 20.99 4.74
N LYS A 94 8.27 21.65 4.35
CA LYS A 94 7.85 22.94 4.93
C LYS A 94 7.54 22.85 6.43
N GLU A 95 7.07 21.70 6.88
CA GLU A 95 6.81 21.41 8.29
C GLU A 95 8.05 20.85 9.02
N GLY A 96 9.18 20.67 8.31
CA GLY A 96 10.42 20.15 8.88
C GLY A 96 10.38 18.65 9.22
N ILE A 97 9.48 17.87 8.61
CA ILE A 97 9.30 16.45 8.88
C ILE A 97 10.23 15.64 7.97
N LYS A 98 11.19 14.92 8.56
CA LYS A 98 12.09 14.03 7.83
C LYS A 98 11.32 12.84 7.26
N HIS A 99 11.52 12.56 5.97
CA HIS A 99 10.87 11.47 5.27
C HIS A 99 11.72 11.01 4.08
N ASN A 100 11.39 9.85 3.52
CA ASN A 100 11.97 9.34 2.28
C ASN A 100 10.88 9.17 1.24
N VAL A 101 11.20 9.40 -0.04
CA VAL A 101 10.29 9.18 -1.16
C VAL A 101 10.77 7.97 -1.97
N LEU A 102 9.91 6.98 -2.13
CA LEU A 102 10.13 5.79 -2.97
C LEU A 102 9.36 5.98 -4.27
N ASN A 103 10.03 5.89 -5.41
CA ASN A 103 9.45 6.20 -6.72
C ASN A 103 9.46 5.01 -7.69
N ALA A 104 9.72 3.81 -7.17
CA ALA A 104 9.77 2.55 -7.90
C ALA A 104 10.81 2.51 -9.03
N LYS A 105 11.82 3.41 -9.00
CA LYS A 105 12.90 3.41 -10.01
C LYS A 105 14.10 2.56 -9.59
N PHE A 106 14.35 2.42 -8.29
CA PHE A 106 15.55 1.74 -7.77
C PHE A 106 15.18 0.70 -6.72
N HIS A 107 14.65 -0.44 -7.15
CA HIS A 107 14.09 -1.47 -6.26
C HIS A 107 15.04 -1.93 -5.13
N GLU A 108 16.34 -2.13 -5.42
CA GLU A 108 17.31 -2.55 -4.39
C GLU A 108 17.51 -1.49 -3.31
N LYS A 109 17.67 -0.22 -3.70
CA LYS A 109 17.86 0.89 -2.74
C LYS A 109 16.59 1.19 -1.96
N GLU A 110 15.43 1.07 -2.60
CA GLU A 110 14.15 1.26 -1.94
C GLU A 110 13.85 0.16 -0.92
N ALA A 111 14.31 -1.07 -1.16
CA ALA A 111 14.20 -2.18 -0.22
C ALA A 111 15.02 -1.98 1.06
N GLU A 112 16.12 -1.19 1.03
CA GLU A 112 16.87 -0.84 2.24
C GLU A 112 16.14 0.20 3.11
N ILE A 113 15.19 0.94 2.52
CA ILE A 113 14.45 2.02 3.21
C ILE A 113 13.19 1.48 3.89
N VAL A 114 12.60 0.38 3.38
CA VAL A 114 11.37 -0.25 3.86
C VAL A 114 11.67 -1.34 4.88
#